data_AF-A0A2U2XCI4-F1
#
_entry.id   AF-A0A2U2XCI4-F1
#
_cell.length_a   1.000
_cell.length_b   1.000
_cell.length_c   1.000
_cell.angle_alpha   90.00
_cell.angle_beta   90.00
_cell.angle_gamma   90.00
#
_symmetry.space_group_name_H-M   'P 1'
#
loop_
_entity.id
_entity.type
_entity.pdbx_description
1 polymer ?
#
loop_
_entity_poly.entity_id
_entity_poly.type
_entity_poly.pdbx_seq_one_letter_code
_entity_poly.pdbx_strand_id
1 'polypeptide(L)'
;MLVFGIFLFYADQTSEQIVTYFTNTMFRYEKPAFLKLVYLVLLVVTIAMLATLNKSEKSTIEEKKDAFNSFVISSVSSFFSGWAVHLYFVVKTVENRASFMQLEDQFWIYHCADLTLVIGFAFAGFMKLRPAIHR
;
A
#
# COMPACT_ATOMS: atom_id res chain seq x y z
N MET A 1 -4.58 11.80 -4.00
CA MET A 1 -4.79 10.44 -4.57
C MET A 1 -3.86 10.14 -5.73
N LEU A 2 -3.83 10.96 -6.78
CA LEU A 2 -3.06 10.68 -8.00
C LEU A 2 -1.56 10.48 -7.75
N VAL A 3 -0.95 11.30 -6.88
CA VAL A 3 0.46 11.16 -6.45
C VAL A 3 0.75 9.80 -5.81
N PHE A 4 -0.15 9.31 -4.95
CA PHE A 4 0.04 8.01 -4.29
C PHE A 4 -0.20 6.84 -5.24
N GLY A 5 -1.14 6.95 -6.18
CA GLY A 5 -1.31 5.95 -7.23
C GLY A 5 -0.07 5.82 -8.10
N ILE A 6 0.55 6.95 -8.47
CA ILE A 6 1.83 6.97 -9.20
C ILE A 6 2.94 6.33 -8.35
N PHE A 7 3.05 6.69 -7.07
CA PHE A 7 4.02 6.09 -6.17
C PHE A 7 3.88 4.55 -6.10
N LEU A 8 2.67 4.04 -5.87
CA LEU A 8 2.41 2.60 -5.80
C LEU A 8 2.73 1.88 -7.14
N PHE A 9 2.49 2.56 -8.27
CA PHE A 9 2.87 2.02 -9.58
C PHE A 9 4.39 1.85 -9.70
N TYR A 10 5.17 2.82 -9.21
CA TYR A 10 6.63 2.82 -9.23
C TYR A 10 7.30 2.27 -7.96
N ALA A 11 6.57 1.56 -7.11
CA ALA A 11 7.07 1.04 -5.84
C ALA A 11 8.26 0.06 -6.02
N ASP A 12 8.23 -0.80 -7.05
CA ASP A 12 9.34 -1.71 -7.38
C ASP A 12 10.62 -0.93 -7.67
N GLN A 13 10.56 0.02 -8.60
CA GLN A 13 11.71 0.83 -9.01
C GLN A 13 12.27 1.66 -7.84
N THR A 14 11.37 2.23 -7.03
CA THR A 14 11.77 3.00 -5.84
C THR A 14 12.48 2.08 -4.84
N SER A 15 11.96 0.87 -4.64
CA SER A 15 12.58 -0.13 -3.77
C SER A 15 13.94 -0.58 -4.30
N GLU A 16 14.07 -0.78 -5.61
CA GLU A 16 15.33 -1.17 -6.25
C GLU A 16 16.42 -0.12 -6.06
N GLN A 17 16.08 1.16 -6.24
CA GLN A 17 16.98 2.28 -6.01
C GLN A 17 17.43 2.36 -4.55
N ILE A 18 16.50 2.17 -3.61
CA ILE A 18 16.80 2.16 -2.18
C ILE A 18 17.74 1.01 -1.82
N VAL A 19 17.43 -0.21 -2.25
CA VAL A 19 18.26 -1.39 -1.97
C VAL A 19 19.64 -1.23 -2.60
N THR A 20 19.72 -0.75 -3.84
CA THR A 20 21.00 -0.49 -4.52
C THR A 20 21.84 0.52 -3.75
N TYR A 21 21.22 1.59 -3.24
CA TYR A 21 21.89 2.61 -2.43
C TYR A 21 22.45 2.03 -1.12
N PHE A 22 21.67 1.23 -0.39
CA PHE A 22 22.10 0.68 0.89
C PHE A 22 23.14 -0.45 0.76
N THR A 23 23.05 -1.26 -0.29
CA THR A 23 23.89 -2.45 -0.46
C THR A 23 25.13 -2.20 -1.34
N ASN A 24 25.25 -1.01 -1.94
CA ASN A 24 26.26 -0.68 -2.96
C ASN A 24 26.35 -1.72 -4.09
N THR A 25 25.24 -2.41 -4.37
CA THR A 25 25.16 -3.49 -5.36
C THR A 25 23.97 -3.21 -6.27
N MET A 26 24.16 -3.31 -7.59
CA MET A 26 23.07 -3.15 -8.56
C MET A 26 22.00 -4.20 -8.31
N PHE A 27 20.86 -3.78 -7.77
CA PHE A 27 19.75 -4.66 -7.42
C PHE A 27 18.57 -4.44 -8.37
N ARG A 28 17.97 -5.54 -8.81
CA ARG A 28 16.73 -5.59 -9.59
C ARG A 28 15.90 -6.77 -9.13
N TYR A 29 14.60 -6.57 -9.01
CA TYR A 29 13.70 -7.68 -8.78
C TYR A 29 13.55 -8.53 -10.03
N GLU A 30 13.66 -9.85 -9.91
CA GLU A 30 13.33 -10.76 -11.01
C GLU A 30 11.81 -10.91 -11.19
N LYS A 31 11.06 -10.90 -10.08
CA LYS A 31 9.60 -10.92 -10.05
C LYS A 31 9.08 -9.67 -9.34
N PRO A 32 7.93 -9.11 -9.73
CA PRO A 32 7.35 -7.97 -9.03
C PRO A 32 7.13 -8.27 -7.54
N ALA A 33 7.68 -7.43 -6.66
CA ALA A 33 7.49 -7.54 -5.21
C ALA A 33 6.11 -7.00 -4.78
N PHE A 34 5.49 -6.19 -5.64
CA PHE A 34 4.23 -5.52 -5.36
C PHE A 34 3.11 -6.02 -6.26
N LEU A 35 2.00 -6.46 -5.64
CA LEU A 35 0.84 -7.04 -6.31
C LEU A 35 -0.04 -5.95 -6.94
N LYS A 36 0.33 -5.49 -8.15
CA LYS A 36 -0.38 -4.40 -8.86
C LYS A 36 -1.88 -4.64 -9.04
N LEU A 37 -2.30 -5.90 -9.15
CA LEU A 37 -3.72 -6.26 -9.23
C LEU A 37 -4.49 -5.85 -7.96
N VAL A 38 -3.87 -5.98 -6.78
CA VAL A 38 -4.46 -5.54 -5.51
C VAL A 38 -4.73 -4.03 -5.56
N TYR A 39 -3.82 -3.24 -6.11
CA TYR A 39 -3.99 -1.79 -6.20
C TYR A 39 -5.14 -1.40 -7.13
N LEU A 40 -5.33 -2.14 -8.23
CA LEU A 40 -6.47 -1.94 -9.12
C LEU A 40 -7.79 -2.28 -8.43
N VAL A 41 -7.84 -3.38 -7.67
CA VAL A 41 -9.02 -3.76 -6.88
C VAL A 41 -9.33 -2.69 -5.83
N LEU A 42 -8.34 -2.24 -5.07
CA LEU A 42 -8.52 -1.19 -4.06
C LEU A 42 -8.99 0.14 -4.69
N LEU A 43 -8.53 0.47 -5.89
CA LEU A 43 -9.01 1.63 -6.63
C LEU A 43 -10.50 1.51 -6.97
N VAL A 44 -10.93 0.36 -7.50
CA VAL A 44 -12.35 0.10 -7.81
C VAL A 44 -13.21 0.20 -6.55
N VAL A 45 -12.76 -0.42 -5.45
CA VAL A 45 -13.47 -0.36 -4.16
C VAL A 45 -13.52 1.09 -3.63
N THR A 46 -12.45 1.87 -3.80
CA THR A 46 -12.42 3.28 -3.39
C THR A 46 -13.44 4.12 -4.16
N ILE A 47 -13.58 3.89 -5.48
CA ILE A 47 -14.58 4.57 -6.32
C ILE A 47 -16.00 4.22 -5.85
N ALA A 48 -16.26 2.93 -5.56
CA ALA A 48 -17.54 2.48 -5.04
C ALA A 48 -17.87 3.10 -3.67
N MET A 49 -16.87 3.19 -2.78
CA MET A 49 -17.02 3.85 -1.47
C MET A 49 -17.30 5.35 -1.62
N LEU A 50 -16.60 6.06 -2.51
CA LEU A 50 -16.85 7.47 -2.78
C LEU A 50 -18.26 7.70 -3.36
N ALA A 51 -18.69 6.86 -4.29
CA ALA A 51 -20.04 6.92 -4.85
C ALA A 51 -21.11 6.70 -3.77
N THR A 52 -20.85 5.79 -2.84
CA THR A 52 -21.76 5.53 -1.70
C THR A 52 -21.79 6.71 -0.73
N LEU A 53 -20.63 7.27 -0.38
CA LEU A 53 -20.52 8.44 0.49
C LEU A 53 -21.23 9.67 -0.11
N ASN A 54 -21.11 9.88 -1.41
CA ASN A 54 -21.77 11.00 -2.09
C ASN A 54 -23.29 10.90 -2.02
N LYS A 55 -23.85 9.68 -2.07
CA LYS A 55 -25.29 9.41 -1.92
C LYS A 55 -25.81 9.53 -0.48
N SER A 56 -24.95 9.58 0.53
CA SER A 56 -25.39 9.76 1.92
C SER A 56 -25.97 11.16 2.11
N GLU A 57 -27.24 11.29 2.49
CA GLU A 57 -27.85 12.60 2.80
C GLU A 57 -27.54 13.08 4.23
N LYS A 58 -26.91 12.22 5.03
CA LYS A 58 -26.79 12.42 6.48
C LYS A 58 -25.56 13.22 6.91
N SER A 59 -24.59 13.41 6.02
CA SER A 59 -23.36 14.17 6.28
C SER A 59 -23.25 15.39 5.36
N THR A 60 -22.65 16.46 5.87
CA THR A 60 -22.34 17.65 5.08
C THR A 60 -21.28 17.36 4.02
N ILE A 61 -21.11 18.26 3.05
CA ILE A 61 -20.10 18.10 1.98
C ILE A 61 -18.70 18.10 2.60
N GLU A 62 -18.44 18.97 3.57
CA GLU A 62 -17.19 19.07 4.30
C GLU A 62 -16.88 17.79 5.07
N GLU A 63 -17.85 17.24 5.81
CA GLU A 63 -17.69 15.98 6.54
C GLU A 63 -17.36 14.80 5.62
N LYS A 64 -18.03 14.72 4.46
CA LYS A 64 -17.74 13.69 3.44
C LYS A 64 -16.31 13.83 2.93
N LYS A 65 -15.88 15.05 2.60
CA LYS A 65 -14.54 15.33 2.11
C LYS A 65 -13.48 14.95 3.14
N ASP A 66 -13.68 15.31 4.41
CA ASP A 66 -12.74 15.01 5.49
C ASP A 66 -12.70 13.51 5.81
N ALA A 67 -13.84 12.84 5.82
CA ALA A 67 -13.93 11.39 6.01
C ALA A 67 -13.19 10.64 4.87
N PHE A 68 -13.42 11.03 3.62
CA PHE A 68 -12.77 10.43 2.46
C PHE A 68 -11.26 10.69 2.44
N ASN A 69 -10.83 11.92 2.69
CA ASN A 69 -9.40 12.24 2.77
C ASN A 69 -8.70 11.48 3.90
N SER A 70 -9.32 11.43 5.08
CA SER A 70 -8.80 10.68 6.23
C SER A 70 -8.70 9.19 5.93
N PHE A 71 -9.69 8.64 5.23
CA PHE A 71 -9.67 7.26 4.77
C PHE A 71 -8.51 6.99 3.81
N VAL A 72 -8.34 7.82 2.77
CA VAL A 72 -7.26 7.65 1.78
C VAL A 72 -5.89 7.73 2.46
N ILE A 73 -5.67 8.75 3.30
CA ILE A 73 -4.40 8.94 4.00
C ILE A 73 -4.13 7.74 4.92
N SER A 74 -5.09 7.36 5.76
CA SER A 74 -4.91 6.22 6.68
C SER A 74 -4.66 4.91 5.95
N SER A 75 -5.33 4.68 4.81
CA SER A 75 -5.12 3.48 4.00
C SER A 75 -3.72 3.46 3.43
N VAL A 76 -3.28 4.54 2.78
CA VAL A 76 -1.96 4.59 2.15
C VAL A 76 -0.83 4.58 3.18
N SER A 77 -1.00 5.24 4.33
CA SER A 77 0.02 5.26 5.38
C SER A 77 0.36 3.86 5.90
N SER A 78 -0.59 2.91 5.84
CA SER A 78 -0.35 1.52 6.25
C SER A 78 0.59 0.74 5.32
N PHE A 79 0.79 1.19 4.08
CA PHE A 79 1.76 0.58 3.16
C PHE A 79 3.20 0.73 3.68
N PHE A 80 3.54 1.89 4.24
CA PHE A 80 4.92 2.21 4.61
C PHE A 80 5.50 1.29 5.70
N SER A 81 4.67 0.78 6.62
CA SER A 81 5.14 -0.15 7.64
C SER A 81 5.56 -1.49 7.03
N GLY A 82 4.72 -2.08 6.17
CA GLY A 82 5.06 -3.32 5.47
C GLY A 82 6.19 -3.13 4.46
N TRP A 83 6.26 -1.97 3.82
CA TRP A 83 7.35 -1.63 2.91
C TRP A 83 8.71 -1.51 3.62
N ALA A 84 8.76 -0.88 4.79
CA ALA A 84 9.98 -0.81 5.59
C ALA A 84 10.48 -2.21 6.02
N VAL A 85 9.55 -3.09 6.41
CA VAL A 85 9.87 -4.48 6.74
C VAL A 85 10.41 -5.22 5.53
N HIS A 86 9.74 -5.11 4.38
CA HIS A 86 10.19 -5.70 3.11
C HIS A 86 11.62 -5.25 2.75
N LEU A 87 11.87 -3.95 2.73
CA LEU A 87 13.19 -3.39 2.42
C LEU A 87 14.27 -3.88 3.37
N TYR A 88 13.98 -3.96 4.67
CA TYR A 88 14.92 -4.51 5.66
C TYR A 88 15.34 -5.94 5.32
N PHE A 89 14.38 -6.81 5.01
CA PHE A 89 14.69 -8.20 4.67
C PHE A 89 15.41 -8.34 3.33
N VAL A 90 15.06 -7.54 2.33
CA VAL A 90 15.75 -7.52 1.03
C VAL A 90 17.21 -7.10 1.21
N VAL A 91 17.47 -5.97 1.88
CA VAL A 91 18.83 -5.47 2.14
C VAL A 91 19.65 -6.52 2.88
N LYS A 92 19.10 -7.10 3.95
CA LYS A 92 19.76 -8.16 4.72
C LYS A 92 20.06 -9.40 3.87
N THR A 93 19.19 -9.75 2.94
CA THR A 93 19.39 -10.90 2.03
C THR A 93 20.56 -10.63 1.06
N VAL A 94 20.62 -9.43 0.49
CA VAL A 94 21.74 -9.00 -0.37
C VAL A 94 23.07 -9.01 0.39
N GLU A 95 23.11 -8.39 1.57
CA GLU A 95 24.34 -8.27 2.37
C GLU A 95 24.91 -9.63 2.77
N ASN A 96 24.04 -10.58 3.12
CA ASN A 96 24.45 -11.92 3.50
C ASN A 96 24.75 -12.83 2.30
N ARG A 97 24.64 -12.33 1.06
CA ARG A 97 24.72 -13.12 -0.19
C ARG A 97 23.80 -14.35 -0.14
N ALA A 98 22.68 -14.22 0.56
CA ALA A 98 21.71 -15.29 0.71
C ALA A 98 20.93 -15.48 -0.59
N SER A 99 20.36 -16.67 -0.78
CA SER A 99 19.55 -16.95 -1.96
C SER A 99 18.27 -16.12 -1.91
N PHE A 100 18.06 -15.28 -2.93
CA PHE A 100 16.81 -14.53 -3.11
C PHE A 100 15.58 -15.43 -3.23
N MET A 101 15.76 -16.65 -3.73
CA MET A 101 14.70 -17.65 -3.82
C MET A 101 14.11 -17.96 -2.44
N GLN A 102 14.91 -17.96 -1.37
CA GLN A 102 14.41 -18.15 0.00
C GLN A 102 13.55 -16.98 0.49
N LEU A 103 13.85 -15.76 0.06
CA LEU A 103 13.05 -14.59 0.40
C LEU A 103 11.75 -14.56 -0.41
N GLU A 104 11.79 -14.94 -1.69
CA GLU A 104 10.62 -15.10 -2.54
C GLU A 104 9.68 -16.21 -2.03
N ASP A 105 10.23 -17.31 -1.52
CA ASP A 105 9.45 -18.40 -0.91
C ASP A 105 8.77 -17.95 0.40
N GLN A 106 9.29 -16.93 1.06
CA GLN A 106 8.65 -16.28 2.20
C GLN A 106 7.63 -15.22 1.74
N PHE A 107 6.58 -15.69 1.07
CA PHE A 107 5.52 -14.86 0.46
C PHE A 107 5.03 -13.72 1.36
N TRP A 108 4.83 -13.98 2.64
CA TRP A 108 4.33 -13.00 3.63
C TRP A 108 5.29 -11.82 3.85
N ILE A 109 6.60 -12.07 3.78
CA ILE A 109 7.64 -11.04 3.92
C ILE A 109 7.78 -10.30 2.59
N TYR A 110 7.82 -11.05 1.48
CA TYR A 110 8.00 -10.49 0.15
C TYR A 110 6.84 -9.57 -0.30
N HIS A 111 5.61 -9.87 0.10
CA HIS A 111 4.42 -9.06 -0.18
C HIS A 111 3.89 -8.33 1.06
N CYS A 112 4.73 -8.11 2.08
CA CYS A 112 4.31 -7.53 3.35
C CYS A 112 3.65 -6.16 3.18
N ALA A 113 4.19 -5.32 2.30
CA ALA A 113 3.66 -3.99 2.00
C ALA A 113 2.23 -4.02 1.45
N ASP A 114 1.90 -5.02 0.62
CA ASP A 114 0.56 -5.19 0.06
C ASP A 114 -0.43 -5.66 1.12
N LEU A 115 0.01 -6.57 1.97
CA LEU A 115 -0.80 -7.09 3.08
C LEU A 115 -1.14 -5.97 4.07
N THR A 116 -0.16 -5.16 4.46
CA THR A 116 -0.41 -4.04 5.38
C THR A 116 -1.31 -2.99 4.74
N LEU A 117 -1.15 -2.72 3.44
CA LEU A 117 -2.04 -1.84 2.68
C LEU A 117 -3.50 -2.33 2.70
N VAL A 118 -3.74 -3.62 2.44
CA VAL A 118 -5.10 -4.19 2.44
C VAL A 118 -5.72 -4.12 3.84
N ILE A 119 -4.95 -4.46 4.88
CA ILE A 119 -5.42 -4.40 6.27
C ILE A 119 -5.74 -2.96 6.66
N GLY A 120 -4.85 -2.01 6.37
CA GLY A 120 -5.07 -0.60 6.67
C GLY A 120 -6.22 0.00 5.88
N PHE A 121 -6.41 -0.42 4.64
CA PHE A 121 -7.56 -0.04 3.82
C PHE A 121 -8.89 -0.49 4.45
N ALA A 122 -8.98 -1.76 4.84
CA ALA A 122 -10.18 -2.29 5.48
C ALA A 122 -10.47 -1.58 6.81
N PHE A 123 -9.44 -1.38 7.64
CA PHE A 123 -9.55 -0.70 8.92
C PHE A 123 -9.98 0.77 8.75
N ALA A 124 -9.36 1.50 7.82
CA ALA A 124 -9.71 2.88 7.52
C ALA A 124 -11.14 3.00 6.98
N GLY A 125 -11.56 2.07 6.12
CA GLY A 125 -12.93 2.03 5.61
C GLY A 125 -13.95 1.89 6.74
N PHE A 126 -13.68 1.00 7.69
CA PHE A 126 -14.56 0.77 8.84
C PHE A 126 -14.57 1.95 9.84
N MET A 127 -13.40 2.54 10.11
CA MET A 127 -13.26 3.56 11.16
C MET A 127 -13.58 4.98 10.68
N LYS A 128 -13.38 5.29 9.39
CA LYS A 128 -13.47 6.65 8.85
C LYS A 128 -14.65 6.83 7.89
N LEU A 129 -14.83 5.92 6.93
CA LEU A 129 -15.89 6.04 5.91
C LEU A 129 -17.26 5.54 6.40
N ARG A 130 -17.30 4.37 7.05
CA ARG A 130 -18.56 3.79 7.53
C ARG A 130 -19.38 4.74 8.41
N PRO A 131 -18.80 5.51 9.36
CA PRO A 131 -19.55 6.47 10.16
C PRO A 131 -20.19 7.58 9.31
N ALA A 132 -19.49 8.09 8.29
CA ALA A 132 -20.01 9.15 7.41
C ALA A 132 -21.07 8.63 6.41
N ILE A 133 -21.12 7.33 6.15
CA ILE A 133 -22.14 6.71 5.30
C ILE A 133 -23.41 6.38 6.10
N HIS A 134 -23.25 5.88 7.34
CA HIS A 134 -24.36 5.25 8.06
C HIS A 134 -24.90 6.01 9.27
N ARG A 135 -24.16 6.95 9.86
CA ARG A 135 -24.71 7.84 10.90
C ARG A 135 -25.85 8.61 10.30
#